data_AF-A0A1G9T078-F1
#
_entry.id   AF-A0A1G9T078-F1
#
_cell.length_a   1.000
_cell.length_b   1.000
_cell.length_c   1.000
_cell.angle_alpha   90.00
_cell.angle_beta   90.00
_cell.angle_gamma   90.00
#
_symmetry.space_group_name_H-M   'P 1'
#
loop_
_entity.id
_entity.type
_entity.pdbx_description
1 polymer ?
#
loop_
_entity_poly.entity_id
_entity_poly.type
_entity_poly.pdbx_seq_one_letter_code
_entity_poly.pdbx_strand_id
1 'polypeptide(L)'
;MTASTDSHHDRTDAPSETNVPAGATAHRCPYCDRPFRHEDQRTLHVGLSHYDRMTEAEEAAFREVYSAEEAELGLYRLKLVGALVVVYFGMLLLYAVVT
;
A
#
# COMPACT_ATOMS: atom_id res chain seq x y z
N MET A 1 1.57 -43.93 -6.10
CA MET A 1 2.50 -42.83 -5.81
C MET A 1 2.13 -41.68 -6.72
N THR A 2 1.29 -40.78 -6.24
CA THR A 2 0.75 -39.64 -6.99
C THR A 2 1.78 -38.52 -7.04
N ALA A 3 2.05 -38.04 -8.25
CA ALA A 3 2.84 -36.84 -8.51
C ALA A 3 2.02 -35.60 -8.09
N SER A 4 2.49 -34.89 -7.07
CA SER A 4 2.08 -33.51 -6.81
C SER A 4 3.11 -32.60 -7.45
N THR A 5 2.80 -32.12 -8.65
CA THR A 5 3.48 -30.96 -9.24
C THR A 5 3.06 -29.74 -8.44
N ASP A 6 3.93 -29.30 -7.52
CA ASP A 6 3.85 -27.97 -6.93
C ASP A 6 3.98 -26.95 -8.05
N SER A 7 2.85 -26.38 -8.47
CA SER A 7 2.80 -25.19 -9.29
C SER A 7 3.30 -24.01 -8.45
N HIS A 8 4.62 -23.85 -8.41
CA HIS A 8 5.30 -22.67 -7.89
C HIS A 8 4.82 -21.48 -8.73
N HIS A 9 3.90 -20.69 -8.18
CA HIS A 9 3.49 -19.43 -8.80
C HIS A 9 4.71 -18.51 -8.84
N ASP A 10 5.29 -18.39 -10.03
CA ASP A 10 6.32 -17.41 -10.40
C ASP A 10 5.72 -16.00 -10.30
N ARG A 11 5.85 -15.40 -9.12
CA ARG A 11 5.60 -13.98 -8.87
C ARG A 11 6.93 -13.25 -8.97
N THR A 12 7.59 -13.26 -10.13
CA THR A 12 8.92 -12.63 -10.27
C THR A 12 9.06 -11.77 -11.53
N ASP A 13 8.01 -11.02 -11.91
CA ASP A 13 8.18 -9.94 -12.89
C ASP A 13 7.32 -8.69 -12.65
N ALA A 14 6.89 -8.48 -11.40
CA ALA A 14 6.50 -7.13 -11.00
C ALA A 14 7.80 -6.31 -10.87
N PRO A 15 8.01 -5.23 -11.64
CA PRO A 15 9.16 -4.37 -11.43
C PRO A 15 9.13 -3.93 -9.98
N SER A 16 10.13 -4.34 -9.18
CA SER A 16 10.20 -3.93 -7.79
C SER A 16 10.16 -2.41 -7.75
N GLU A 17 9.49 -1.83 -6.77
CA GLU A 17 9.37 -0.37 -6.64
C GLU A 17 10.74 0.33 -6.51
N THR A 18 11.78 -0.45 -6.24
CA THR A 18 13.19 -0.04 -6.18
C THR A 18 13.94 -0.16 -7.53
N ASN A 19 13.33 -0.74 -8.57
CA ASN A 19 13.96 -0.93 -9.88
C ASN A 19 13.91 0.37 -10.69
N VAL A 20 14.76 1.35 -10.45
CA VAL A 20 14.79 2.58 -11.28
C VAL A 20 15.33 2.24 -12.68
N PRO A 21 14.56 2.44 -13.78
CA PRO A 21 15.06 2.20 -15.14
C PRO A 21 16.25 3.12 -15.45
N ALA A 22 17.22 2.62 -16.21
CA ALA A 22 18.36 3.42 -16.64
C ALA A 22 17.86 4.63 -17.45
N GLY A 23 18.03 5.85 -16.90
CA GLY A 23 17.56 7.10 -17.50
C GLY A 23 16.44 7.83 -16.74
N ALA A 24 15.85 7.23 -15.69
CA ALA A 24 14.89 7.90 -14.81
C ALA A 24 15.58 8.62 -13.64
N THR A 25 14.97 9.70 -13.14
CA THR A 25 15.44 10.42 -11.95
C THR A 25 15.36 9.51 -10.72
N ALA A 26 16.51 9.10 -10.19
CA ALA A 26 16.58 8.30 -8.97
C ALA A 26 16.56 9.21 -7.74
N HIS A 27 15.56 9.06 -6.88
CA HIS A 27 15.50 9.74 -5.59
C HIS A 27 16.26 8.89 -4.56
N ARG A 28 17.37 9.39 -4.01
CA ARG A 28 18.23 8.62 -3.09
C ARG A 28 17.94 8.95 -1.64
N CYS A 29 17.85 7.92 -0.79
CA CYS A 29 17.75 8.12 0.65
C CYS A 29 19.04 8.75 1.20
N PRO A 30 18.96 9.82 2.02
CA PRO A 30 20.16 10.49 2.54
C PRO A 30 20.93 9.65 3.58
N TYR A 31 20.31 8.59 4.13
CA TYR A 31 20.91 7.77 5.20
C TYR A 31 21.48 6.43 4.72
N CYS A 32 20.92 5.84 3.65
CA CYS A 32 21.31 4.52 3.15
C CYS A 32 21.63 4.50 1.64
N ASP A 33 21.51 5.65 0.98
CA ASP A 33 21.79 5.88 -0.45
C ASP A 33 21.04 4.97 -1.45
N ARG A 34 20.00 4.29 -0.96
CA ARG A 34 19.14 3.43 -1.76
C ARG A 34 18.33 4.28 -2.77
N PRO A 35 18.31 3.92 -4.07
CA PRO A 35 17.55 4.63 -5.09
C PRO A 35 16.07 4.23 -5.08
N PHE A 36 15.20 5.23 -5.21
CA PHE A 36 13.75 5.08 -5.33
C PHE A 36 13.25 5.75 -6.61
N ARG A 37 12.13 5.23 -7.14
CA ARG A 37 11.51 5.80 -8.36
C ARG A 37 10.77 7.09 -8.08
N HIS A 38 10.11 7.20 -6.92
CA HIS A 38 9.34 8.36 -6.52
C HIS A 38 9.91 8.98 -5.25
N GLU A 39 9.74 10.30 -5.11
CA GLU A 39 10.11 11.03 -3.90
C GLU A 39 9.30 10.57 -2.69
N ASP A 40 8.00 10.32 -2.87
CA ASP A 40 7.10 9.81 -1.82
C ASP A 40 7.59 8.49 -1.23
N GLN A 41 8.07 7.57 -2.08
CA GLN A 41 8.65 6.29 -1.65
C GLN A 41 9.94 6.48 -0.84
N ARG A 42 10.79 7.44 -1.23
CA ARG A 42 11.98 7.81 -0.44
C ARG A 42 11.55 8.35 0.92
N THR A 43 10.58 9.25 0.96
CA THR A 43 10.06 9.86 2.20
C THR A 43 9.44 8.80 3.12
N LEU A 44 8.66 7.86 2.57
CA LEU A 44 8.09 6.73 3.30
C LEU A 44 9.18 5.83 3.88
N HIS A 45 10.23 5.55 3.10
CA HIS A 45 11.36 4.75 3.54
C HIS A 45 12.13 5.39 4.69
N VAL A 46 12.37 6.71 4.63
CA VAL A 46 13.01 7.46 5.71
C VAL A 46 12.19 7.34 6.99
N GLY A 47 10.85 7.52 6.91
CA GLY A 47 9.90 7.28 7.99
C GLY A 47 9.97 5.89 8.62
N LEU A 48 10.03 4.84 7.81
CA LEU A 48 9.92 3.45 8.27
C LEU A 48 11.26 2.84 8.71
N SER A 49 12.38 3.24 8.10
CA SER A 49 13.70 2.62 8.31
C SER A 49 14.71 3.53 9.03
N HIS A 50 14.45 4.83 9.07
CA HIS A 50 15.35 5.83 9.65
C HIS A 50 14.65 6.80 10.60
N TYR A 51 13.56 6.36 11.23
CA TYR A 51 12.78 7.13 12.20
C TYR A 51 13.67 7.79 13.28
N ASP A 52 14.63 7.04 13.82
CA ASP A 52 15.53 7.52 14.88
C ASP A 52 16.49 8.65 14.45
N ARG A 53 16.63 8.90 13.15
CA ARG A 53 17.55 9.90 12.58
C ARG A 53 16.82 11.01 11.82
N MET A 54 15.49 10.99 11.80
CA MET A 54 14.67 11.99 11.11
C MET A 54 14.66 13.33 11.83
N THR A 55 14.60 14.37 11.02
CA THR A 55 14.30 15.74 11.44
C THR A 55 12.78 15.97 11.51
N GLU A 56 12.36 16.98 12.26
CA GLU A 56 10.94 17.36 12.36
C GLU A 56 10.31 17.72 10.99
N ALA A 57 11.11 18.27 10.08
CA ALA A 57 10.69 18.57 8.71
C ALA A 57 10.42 17.30 7.90
N GLU A 58 11.25 16.27 8.05
CA GLU A 58 11.05 14.96 7.42
C GLU A 58 9.84 14.23 8.02
N GLU A 59 9.58 14.41 9.31
CA GLU A 59 8.39 13.84 9.97
C GLU A 59 7.09 14.44 9.44
N ALA A 60 7.05 15.77 9.26
CA ALA A 60 5.91 16.44 8.65
C ALA A 60 5.65 15.94 7.21
N ALA A 61 6.71 15.85 6.40
CA ALA A 61 6.63 15.34 5.03
C ALA A 61 6.17 13.87 4.98
N PHE A 62 6.67 13.03 5.89
CA PHE A 62 6.22 11.64 6.02
C PHE A 62 4.73 11.57 6.36
N ARG A 63 4.27 12.35 7.33
CA ARG A 63 2.87 12.34 7.76
C ARG A 63 1.92 12.79 6.64
N GLU A 64 2.33 13.78 5.84
CA GLU A 64 1.56 14.26 4.70
C GLU A 64 1.40 13.16 3.64
N VAL A 65 2.51 12.58 3.18
CA VAL A 65 2.53 11.50 2.18
C VAL A 65 1.73 10.28 2.69
N TYR A 66 1.97 9.87 3.93
CA TYR A 66 1.26 8.75 4.55
C TYR A 66 -0.26 8.98 4.64
N SER A 67 -0.68 10.21 4.98
CA SER A 67 -2.11 10.56 5.04
C SER A 67 -2.77 10.62 3.67
N ALA A 68 -2.02 11.00 2.62
CA ALA A 68 -2.50 11.03 1.25
C ALA A 68 -2.70 9.61 0.71
N GLU A 69 -1.76 8.69 0.96
CA GLU A 69 -1.90 7.27 0.60
C GLU A 69 -3.05 6.59 1.38
N GLU A 70 -3.21 6.88 2.68
CA GLU A 70 -4.30 6.32 3.49
C GLU A 70 -5.68 6.81 3.05
N ALA A 71 -5.81 8.06 2.58
CA ALA A 71 -7.08 8.58 2.08
C ALA A 71 -7.59 7.78 0.87
N GLU A 72 -6.68 7.34 0.00
CA GLU A 72 -7.01 6.51 -1.17
C GLU A 72 -7.46 5.11 -0.74
N LEU A 73 -6.77 4.47 0.21
CA LEU A 73 -7.10 3.14 0.71
C LEU A 73 -8.35 3.12 1.63
N GLY A 74 -8.56 4.19 2.40
CA GLY A 74 -9.66 4.35 3.33
C GLY A 74 -11.02 4.37 2.64
N LEU A 75 -11.11 5.05 1.49
CA LEU A 75 -12.33 5.10 0.67
C LEU A 75 -12.71 3.71 0.14
N TYR A 76 -11.75 2.89 -0.30
CA TYR A 76 -12.04 1.53 -0.74
C TYR A 76 -12.53 0.64 0.40
N ARG A 77 -11.87 0.70 1.56
CA ARG A 77 -12.29 -0.06 2.74
C ARG A 77 -13.69 0.35 3.19
N LEU A 78 -13.99 1.64 3.20
CA LEU A 78 -15.31 2.17 3.54
C LEU A 78 -16.37 1.73 2.53
N LYS A 79 -16.06 1.73 1.23
CA LYS A 79 -16.98 1.24 0.18
C LYS A 79 -17.31 -0.24 0.37
N LEU A 80 -16.31 -1.09 0.67
CA LEU A 80 -16.52 -2.52 0.90
C LEU A 80 -17.40 -2.77 2.13
N VAL A 81 -17.07 -2.15 3.27
CA VAL A 81 -17.85 -2.29 4.51
C VAL A 81 -19.27 -1.75 4.31
N GLY A 82 -19.41 -0.59 3.68
CA GLY A 82 -20.72 0.00 3.38
C GLY A 82 -21.57 -0.89 2.47
N ALA A 83 -20.98 -1.46 1.41
CA ALA A 83 -21.68 -2.39 0.54
C ALA A 83 -22.14 -3.65 1.29
N LEU A 84 -21.29 -4.22 2.16
CA LEU A 84 -21.64 -5.38 2.98
C LEU A 84 -22.81 -5.07 3.93
N VAL A 85 -22.79 -3.91 4.58
CA VAL A 85 -23.88 -3.44 5.44
C VAL A 85 -25.18 -3.33 4.66
N VAL A 86 -25.18 -2.71 3.47
CA VAL A 86 -26.36 -2.57 2.62
C VAL A 86 -26.93 -3.93 2.20
N VAL A 87 -26.09 -4.86 1.79
CA VAL A 87 -26.52 -6.22 1.40
C VAL A 87 -27.14 -6.95 2.59
N TYR A 88 -26.48 -6.90 3.76
CA TYR A 88 -26.97 -7.56 4.97
C TYR A 88 -28.31 -6.98 5.44
N PHE A 89 -28.42 -5.66 5.52
CA PHE A 89 -29.68 -4.99 5.87
C PHE A 89 -30.78 -5.27 4.85
N GLY A 90 -30.44 -5.28 3.55
CA GLY A 90 -31.39 -5.68 2.50
C GLY A 90 -31.93 -7.09 2.72
N MET A 91 -31.06 -8.05 3.02
CA MET A 91 -31.46 -9.43 3.36
C MET A 91 -32.33 -9.49 4.62
N LEU A 92 -31.99 -8.74 5.67
CA LEU A 92 -32.78 -8.67 6.90
C LEU A 92 -34.18 -8.07 6.65
N LEU A 93 -34.27 -7.01 5.86
CA LEU A 93 -35.55 -6.39 5.50
C LEU A 93 -36.41 -7.35 4.67
N LEU A 94 -35.82 -8.03 3.69
CA LEU A 94 -36.53 -9.06 2.91
C LEU A 94 -37.05 -10.17 3.79
N TYR A 95 -36.23 -10.70 4.70
CA TYR A 95 -36.65 -11.70 5.67
C TYR A 95 -37.81 -11.22 6.55
N ALA A 96 -37.71 -10.00 7.08
CA ALA A 96 -38.74 -9.42 7.94
C ALA A 96 -40.07 -9.15 7.21
N VAL A 97 -40.04 -8.87 5.91
CA VAL A 97 -41.25 -8.69 5.08
C VAL A 97 -41.87 -10.03 4.68
N VAL A 98 -41.04 -11.04 4.44
CA VAL A 98 -41.49 -12.37 4.02
C VAL A 98 -42.05 -13.19 5.19
N THR A 99 -41.52 -12.99 6.41
CA THR A 99 -41.95 -13.71 7.61
C THR A 99 -43.13 -13.05 8.30
#